data_AF-A0A6C0DK62-F1
#
_entry.id   AF-A0A6C0DK62-F1
#
_cell.length_a   1.000
_cell.length_b   1.000
_cell.length_c   1.000
_cell.angle_alpha   90.00
_cell.angle_beta   90.00
_cell.angle_gamma   90.00
#
_symmetry.space_group_name_H-M   'P 1'
#
loop_
_entity.id
_entity.type
_entity.pdbx_description
1 polymer ?
#
loop_
_entity_poly.entity_id
_entity_poly.type
_entity_poly.pdbx_seq_one_letter_code
_entity_poly.pdbx_strand_id
1 'polypeptide(L)'
;MRRLIVAGLLYLTGIAVILVIKPQYMFREDGRWKEFGIGRDPKNFTYIPFWLFAIIWAIVSYVLVVMIDDAFFGVSSYEDSSYHQEPVRPRNRSNNKRNTSANVELTPGYYMLNESSSGRNGVPRYVYLGPEEPVV
;
A
#
# COMPACT_ATOMS: atom_id res chain seq x y z
N MET A 1 -0.59 7.25 1.06
CA MET A 1 -1.11 8.63 1.17
C MET A 1 -0.71 9.53 0.00
N ARG A 2 0.55 9.51 -0.46
CA ARG A 2 1.04 10.31 -1.62
C ARG A 2 0.09 10.32 -2.84
N ARG A 3 -0.39 9.16 -3.26
CA ARG A 3 -1.32 9.00 -4.41
C ARG A 3 -2.59 9.83 -4.26
N LEU A 4 -3.19 9.86 -3.07
CA LEU A 4 -4.41 10.62 -2.79
C LEU A 4 -4.17 12.13 -2.84
N ILE A 5 -3.02 12.61 -2.36
CA ILE A 5 -2.66 14.03 -2.39
C ILE A 5 -2.50 14.50 -3.84
N VAL A 6 -1.75 13.74 -4.65
CA VAL A 6 -1.54 14.08 -6.07
C VAL A 6 -2.87 14.04 -6.84
N ALA A 7 -3.72 13.03 -6.60
CA ALA A 7 -5.04 12.96 -7.21
C ALA A 7 -5.96 14.11 -6.76
N GLY A 8 -5.87 14.53 -5.49
CA GLY A 8 -6.59 15.69 -4.97
C GLY A 8 -6.16 17.00 -5.66
N LEU A 9 -4.86 17.20 -5.85
CA LEU A 9 -4.34 18.38 -6.55
C LEU A 9 -4.76 18.39 -8.03
N LEU A 10 -4.71 17.24 -8.71
CA LEU A 10 -5.17 17.10 -10.09
C LEU A 10 -6.69 17.38 -10.20
N TYR A 11 -7.47 16.87 -9.25
CA TYR A 11 -8.90 17.14 -9.16
C TYR A 11 -9.19 18.64 -9.03
N LEU A 12 -8.56 19.31 -8.05
CA LEU A 12 -8.73 20.75 -7.81
C LEU A 12 -8.33 21.59 -9.02
N THR A 13 -7.23 21.23 -9.68
CA THR A 13 -6.77 21.91 -10.88
C THR A 13 -7.80 21.80 -12.01
N GLY A 14 -8.35 20.61 -12.25
CA GLY A 14 -9.40 20.43 -13.26
C GLY A 14 -10.69 21.20 -12.95
N ILE A 15 -11.10 21.25 -11.68
CA ILE A 15 -12.25 22.07 -11.24
C ILE A 15 -11.97 23.56 -11.50
N ALA A 16 -10.78 24.05 -11.13
CA ALA A 16 -10.40 25.43 -11.36
C ALA A 16 -10.42 25.81 -12.84
N VAL A 17 -9.88 24.95 -13.71
CA VAL A 17 -9.90 25.14 -15.17
C VAL A 17 -11.34 25.28 -15.69
N ILE A 18 -12.27 24.45 -15.22
CA ILE A 18 -13.66 24.48 -15.67
C ILE A 18 -14.39 25.74 -15.18
N LEU A 19 -14.10 26.19 -13.95
CA LEU A 19 -14.66 27.42 -13.40
C LEU A 19 -14.13 28.68 -14.13
N VAL A 20 -12.94 28.61 -14.72
CA VAL A 20 -12.37 29.69 -15.54
C VAL A 20 -12.94 29.68 -16.96
N ILE A 21 -12.96 28.51 -17.61
CA ILE A 21 -13.44 28.37 -18.99
C ILE A 21 -14.96 28.57 -19.07
N LYS A 22 -15.71 28.24 -18.01
CA LYS A 22 -17.18 28.31 -17.93
C LYS A 22 -17.84 27.75 -19.20
N PRO A 23 -17.65 26.47 -19.52
CA PRO A 23 -18.15 25.88 -20.75
C PRO A 23 -19.67 26.06 -20.87
N GLN A 24 -20.14 26.45 -22.05
CA GLN A 24 -21.57 26.67 -22.35
C GLN A 24 -22.47 25.43 -22.12
N TYR A 25 -21.87 24.26 -21.93
CA TYR A 25 -22.58 23.02 -21.58
C TYR A 25 -23.12 23.02 -20.14
N MET A 26 -22.42 23.66 -19.20
CA MET A 26 -22.82 23.74 -17.78
C MET A 26 -23.16 25.15 -17.33
N PHE A 27 -22.70 26.17 -18.06
CA PHE A 27 -22.95 27.57 -17.77
C PHE A 27 -23.85 28.21 -18.82
N ARG A 28 -24.68 29.15 -18.38
CA ARG A 28 -25.44 30.05 -19.27
C ARG A 28 -24.52 31.16 -19.78
N GLU A 29 -24.98 31.91 -20.78
CA GLU A 29 -24.23 33.06 -21.33
C GLU A 29 -23.96 34.14 -20.26
N ASP A 30 -24.87 34.25 -19.30
CA ASP A 30 -24.81 35.08 -18.11
C ASP A 30 -23.89 34.53 -17.00
N GLY A 31 -23.19 33.41 -17.24
CA GLY A 31 -22.22 32.83 -16.30
C GLY A 31 -22.84 32.13 -15.08
N ARG A 32 -24.16 32.06 -15.00
CA ARG A 32 -24.88 31.25 -14.01
C ARG A 32 -24.84 29.77 -14.39
N TRP A 33 -24.93 28.91 -13.39
CA TRP A 33 -25.06 27.47 -13.59
C TRP A 33 -26.37 27.13 -14.29
N LYS A 34 -26.33 26.19 -15.23
CA LYS A 34 -27.54 25.57 -15.79
C LYS A 34 -28.15 24.62 -14.77
N GLU A 35 -29.47 24.59 -14.74
CA GLU A 35 -30.20 23.66 -13.88
C GLU A 35 -30.21 22.26 -14.51
N PHE A 36 -30.36 21.23 -13.68
CA PHE A 36 -30.56 19.88 -14.19
C PHE A 36 -31.97 19.75 -14.80
N GLY A 37 -32.06 19.21 -16.02
CA GLY A 37 -33.36 18.96 -16.64
C GLY A 37 -33.26 18.08 -17.89
N ILE A 38 -34.17 17.10 -17.98
CA ILE A 38 -34.31 16.20 -19.13
C ILE A 38 -35.56 16.64 -19.91
N GLY A 39 -35.46 16.76 -21.24
CA GLY A 39 -36.59 17.13 -22.10
C GLY A 39 -37.05 18.59 -21.97
N ARG A 40 -36.16 19.49 -21.50
CA ARG A 40 -36.39 20.93 -21.42
C ARG A 40 -35.45 21.70 -22.36
N ASP A 41 -35.62 23.02 -22.44
CA ASP A 41 -34.79 23.87 -23.28
C ASP A 41 -33.29 23.74 -22.96
N PRO A 42 -32.43 23.36 -23.93
CA PRO A 42 -30.99 23.16 -23.71
C PRO A 42 -30.23 24.46 -23.41
N LYS A 43 -30.90 25.61 -23.54
CA LYS A 43 -30.35 26.93 -23.18
C LYS A 43 -30.22 27.11 -21.66
N ASN A 44 -31.17 26.59 -20.89
CA ASN A 44 -31.23 26.79 -19.43
C ASN A 44 -30.98 25.50 -18.64
N PHE A 45 -31.20 24.34 -19.28
CA PHE A 45 -31.06 23.04 -18.65
C PHE A 45 -29.87 22.25 -19.22
N THR A 46 -29.25 21.45 -18.37
CA THR A 46 -28.18 20.52 -18.73
C THR A 46 -28.53 19.10 -18.27
N TYR A 47 -28.06 18.11 -19.03
CA TYR A 47 -28.17 16.70 -18.65
C TYR A 47 -27.11 16.30 -17.62
N ILE A 48 -25.98 17.00 -17.58
CA ILE A 48 -24.86 16.70 -16.69
C ILE A 48 -24.65 17.91 -15.76
N PRO A 49 -25.25 17.87 -14.56
CA PRO A 49 -25.05 18.93 -13.59
C PRO A 49 -23.61 18.91 -13.06
N PHE A 50 -23.17 20.03 -12.50
CA PHE A 50 -21.81 20.19 -12.00
C PHE A 50 -21.39 19.14 -10.98
N TRP A 51 -22.29 18.77 -10.07
CA TRP A 51 -21.99 17.75 -9.06
C TRP A 51 -21.70 16.38 -9.69
N LEU A 52 -22.42 16.02 -10.76
CA LEU A 52 -22.21 14.75 -11.46
C LEU A 52 -20.86 14.76 -12.15
N PHE A 53 -20.53 15.88 -12.81
CA PHE A 53 -19.21 16.08 -13.37
C PHE A 53 -18.12 15.97 -12.31
N ALA A 54 -18.29 16.60 -11.14
CA ALA A 54 -17.31 16.59 -10.06
C ALA A 54 -17.03 15.17 -9.54
N ILE A 55 -18.06 14.33 -9.39
CA ILE A 55 -17.90 12.93 -8.96
C ILE A 55 -17.14 12.14 -10.01
N ILE A 56 -17.52 12.25 -11.28
CA ILE A 56 -16.85 11.55 -12.39
C ILE A 56 -15.39 12.00 -12.48
N TRP A 57 -15.13 13.30 -12.40
CA TRP A 57 -13.80 13.88 -12.44
C TRP A 57 -12.93 13.43 -11.27
N ALA A 58 -13.48 13.28 -10.07
CA ALA A 58 -12.75 12.75 -8.92
C ALA A 58 -12.29 11.30 -9.15
N ILE A 59 -13.17 10.44 -9.69
CA ILE A 59 -12.84 9.05 -10.04
C ILE A 59 -11.77 9.01 -11.12
N VAL A 60 -11.94 9.78 -12.20
CA VAL A 60 -10.97 9.86 -13.30
C VAL A 60 -9.61 10.34 -12.81
N SER A 61 -9.57 11.38 -11.99
CA SER A 61 -8.32 11.91 -11.41
C SER A 61 -7.56 10.84 -10.62
N TYR A 62 -8.27 10.08 -9.77
CA TYR A 62 -7.65 9.00 -9.01
C TYR A 62 -7.11 7.89 -9.91
N VAL A 63 -7.93 7.42 -10.87
CA VAL A 63 -7.52 6.36 -11.80
C VAL A 63 -6.31 6.80 -12.63
N LEU A 64 -6.28 8.03 -13.12
CA LEU A 64 -5.13 8.56 -13.86
C LEU A 64 -3.85 8.55 -13.02
N VAL A 65 -3.92 8.99 -11.76
CA VAL A 65 -2.75 8.98 -10.88
C VAL A 65 -2.27 7.56 -10.59
N VAL A 66 -3.17 6.59 -10.39
CA VAL A 66 -2.80 5.19 -10.21
C VAL A 66 -2.12 4.62 -11.46
N MET A 67 -2.72 4.83 -12.63
CA MET A 67 -2.18 4.36 -13.91
C MET A 67 -0.80 4.94 -14.21
N ILE A 68 -0.61 6.23 -13.94
CA ILE A 68 0.68 6.91 -14.10
C ILE A 68 1.70 6.38 -13.08
N ASP A 69 1.35 6.29 -11.80
CA ASP A 69 2.29 5.82 -10.78
C ASP A 69 2.78 4.39 -11.09
N ASP A 70 1.88 3.50 -11.53
CA ASP A 70 2.24 2.14 -11.91
C ASP A 70 3.07 2.09 -13.21
N ALA A 71 2.75 2.91 -14.21
CA ALA A 71 3.48 2.97 -15.49
C ALA A 71 4.90 3.56 -15.34
N PHE A 72 5.09 4.53 -14.45
CA PHE A 72 6.37 5.23 -14.28
C PHE A 72 7.25 4.63 -13.18
N PHE A 73 6.68 4.06 -12.11
CA PHE A 73 7.44 3.56 -10.96
C PHE A 73 7.42 2.03 -10.78
N GLY A 74 6.66 1.29 -11.60
CA GLY A 74 6.46 -0.17 -11.49
C GLY A 74 7.69 -1.07 -11.76
N VAL A 75 8.87 -0.50 -12.04
CA VAL A 75 10.11 -1.25 -12.32
C VAL A 75 11.10 -1.24 -11.13
N SER A 76 10.82 -0.49 -10.06
CA SER A 76 11.82 -0.19 -9.02
C SER A 76 11.90 -1.15 -7.82
N SER A 77 11.19 -2.28 -7.83
CA SER A 77 11.05 -3.15 -6.64
C SER A 77 11.76 -4.52 -6.72
N TYR A 78 12.68 -4.75 -7.67
CA TYR A 78 13.23 -6.08 -7.94
C TYR A 78 14.74 -6.22 -7.75
N GLU A 79 15.33 -5.64 -6.71
CA GLU A 79 16.64 -6.11 -6.23
C GLU A 79 16.69 -5.95 -4.71
N ASP A 80 16.64 -7.07 -3.98
CA ASP A 80 17.58 -7.37 -2.90
C ASP A 80 17.20 -8.71 -2.26
N SER A 81 17.88 -9.80 -2.63
CA SER A 81 18.01 -11.05 -1.85
C SER A 81 18.84 -12.07 -2.64
N SER A 82 20.17 -11.96 -2.61
CA SER A 82 21.07 -12.98 -3.14
C SER A 82 22.08 -13.47 -2.08
N TYR A 83 21.86 -14.74 -1.68
CA TYR A 83 22.81 -15.83 -1.41
C TYR A 83 24.02 -15.66 -0.46
N HIS A 84 24.14 -16.58 0.51
CA HIS A 84 25.34 -17.41 0.68
C HIS A 84 25.05 -18.69 1.49
N GLN A 85 25.49 -19.84 0.98
CA GLN A 85 25.36 -21.16 1.61
C GLN A 85 26.76 -21.79 1.64
N GLU A 86 27.26 -22.17 2.82
CA GLU A 86 28.54 -22.85 3.02
C GLU A 86 28.35 -24.22 3.74
N PRO A 87 29.26 -25.20 3.54
CA PRO A 87 28.98 -26.62 3.76
C PRO A 87 29.24 -27.08 5.20
N VAL A 88 28.35 -27.95 5.70
CA VAL A 88 28.35 -28.47 7.07
C VAL A 88 29.38 -29.58 7.27
N ARG A 89 30.29 -29.42 8.25
CA ARG A 89 31.09 -30.54 8.83
C ARG A 89 30.37 -31.12 10.05
N PRO A 90 30.31 -32.44 10.24
CA PRO A 90 29.63 -33.02 11.39
C PRO A 90 30.57 -33.02 12.61
N ARG A 91 30.10 -32.53 13.76
CA ARG A 91 30.80 -32.74 15.04
C ARG A 91 29.87 -33.22 16.13
N ASN A 92 30.37 -34.23 16.84
CA ASN A 92 29.68 -35.14 17.75
C ASN A 92 28.90 -34.45 18.89
N ARG A 93 27.68 -34.97 19.11
CA ARG A 93 26.77 -34.65 20.22
C ARG A 93 27.37 -35.08 21.57
N SER A 94 27.58 -34.11 22.46
CA SER A 94 27.60 -34.35 23.91
C SER A 94 26.39 -33.66 24.52
N ASN A 95 25.48 -34.46 25.06
CA ASN A 95 24.27 -34.01 25.73
C ASN A 95 24.63 -33.35 27.07
N ASN A 96 24.19 -32.12 27.30
CA ASN A 96 23.89 -31.72 28.66
C ASN A 96 22.64 -30.81 28.73
N LYS A 97 21.67 -31.26 29.51
CA LYS A 97 20.41 -30.57 29.82
C LYS A 97 20.65 -29.65 31.02
N ARG A 98 20.30 -28.37 30.91
CA ARG A 98 19.81 -27.59 32.07
C ARG A 98 18.70 -26.63 31.64
N ASN A 99 17.63 -26.63 32.43
CA ASN A 99 16.52 -25.69 32.39
C ASN A 99 16.94 -24.42 33.13
N THR A 100 16.63 -23.22 32.60
CA THR A 100 16.49 -21.98 33.38
C THR A 100 15.56 -21.01 32.63
N SER A 101 14.84 -20.21 33.42
CA SER A 101 13.61 -19.48 33.13
C SER A 101 13.83 -17.99 32.93
N ALA A 102 12.92 -17.35 32.19
CA ALA A 102 12.42 -15.97 32.31
C ALA A 102 13.43 -14.79 32.41
N ASN A 103 13.37 -13.90 31.39
CA ASN A 103 14.22 -12.71 31.14
C ASN A 103 15.62 -13.01 30.57
N VAL A 104 15.65 -13.72 29.45
CA VAL A 104 16.85 -13.79 28.61
C VAL A 104 16.73 -12.70 27.55
N GLU A 105 17.62 -11.71 27.60
CA GLU A 105 17.82 -10.76 26.52
C GLU A 105 18.34 -11.55 25.31
N LEU A 106 17.50 -11.67 24.28
CA LEU A 106 17.75 -12.57 23.16
C LEU A 106 18.82 -11.96 22.25
N THR A 107 19.92 -12.70 22.05
CA THR A 107 20.93 -12.33 21.06
C THR A 107 20.27 -12.14 19.69
N PRO A 108 20.62 -11.09 18.93
CA PRO A 108 20.06 -10.90 17.59
C PRO A 108 20.31 -12.14 16.72
N GLY A 109 19.23 -12.72 16.19
CA GLY A 109 19.27 -13.93 15.37
C GLY A 109 17.87 -14.52 15.16
N TYR A 110 17.79 -15.63 14.44
CA TYR A 110 16.52 -16.25 14.06
C TYR A 110 16.18 -17.41 15.00
N TYR A 111 15.05 -17.31 15.70
CA TYR A 111 14.52 -18.40 16.52
C TYR A 111 13.49 -19.18 15.71
N MET A 112 13.80 -20.41 15.33
CA MET A 112 12.88 -21.28 14.61
C MET A 112 12.21 -22.28 15.54
N LEU A 113 10.88 -22.44 15.40
CA LEU A 113 10.12 -23.41 16.15
C LEU A 113 10.54 -24.82 15.73
N ASN A 114 10.94 -25.64 16.70
CA ASN A 114 11.25 -27.05 16.44
C ASN A 114 9.98 -27.89 16.62
N GLU A 115 9.26 -28.07 15.52
CA GLU A 115 7.99 -28.83 15.47
C GLU A 115 8.15 -30.27 15.96
N SER A 116 9.27 -30.93 15.62
CA SER A 116 9.55 -32.33 16.01
C SER A 116 9.68 -32.54 17.53
N SER A 117 10.09 -31.49 18.25
CA SER A 117 10.29 -31.53 19.70
C SER A 117 9.20 -30.82 20.51
N SER A 118 8.45 -29.91 19.88
CA SER A 118 7.39 -29.11 20.49
C SER A 118 6.11 -29.92 20.72
N GLY A 119 5.80 -30.88 19.83
CA GLY A 119 4.58 -31.68 19.90
C GLY A 119 4.50 -32.65 21.09
N ARG A 120 5.62 -32.97 21.75
CA ARG A 120 5.67 -34.06 22.75
C ARG A 120 5.27 -33.63 24.16
N ASN A 121 5.49 -32.37 24.52
CA ASN A 121 5.28 -31.85 25.89
C ASN A 121 4.38 -30.60 25.94
N GLY A 122 3.80 -30.17 24.82
CA GLY A 122 2.92 -28.98 24.74
C GLY A 122 3.64 -27.64 24.95
N VAL A 123 4.95 -27.65 25.22
CA VAL A 123 5.78 -26.45 25.38
C VAL A 123 6.56 -26.22 24.09
N PRO A 124 6.38 -25.08 23.40
CA PRO A 124 7.11 -24.78 22.18
C PRO A 124 8.61 -24.65 22.49
N ARG A 125 9.44 -25.38 21.73
CA ARG A 125 10.89 -25.29 21.81
C ARG A 125 11.43 -24.62 20.57
N TYR A 126 12.26 -23.61 20.76
CA TYR A 126 12.89 -22.87 19.69
C TYR A 126 14.37 -23.26 19.56
N VAL A 127 14.87 -23.28 18.33
CA VAL A 127 16.28 -23.42 18.00
C VAL A 127 16.77 -22.07 17.51
N TYR A 128 17.82 -21.56 18.13
CA TYR A 128 18.46 -20.30 17.71
C TYR A 128 19.40 -20.56 16.53
N LEU A 129 19.32 -19.69 15.53
CA LEU A 129 20.15 -19.64 14.35
C LEU A 129 20.77 -18.24 14.27
N GLY A 130 22.04 -18.14 14.62
CA GLY A 130 22.80 -16.90 14.56
C GLY A 130 24.30 -17.16 14.55
N PRO A 131 25.11 -16.13 14.31
CA PRO A 131 26.56 -16.25 14.18
C PRO A 131 27.27 -16.56 15.50
N GLU A 132 26.66 -16.19 16.64
CA GLU A 132 27.24 -16.36 17.98
C GLU A 132 26.32 -17.24 18.84
N GLU A 133 26.88 -18.09 19.70
CA GLU A 133 26.05 -18.92 20.58
C GLU A 133 25.23 -18.04 21.54
N PRO A 134 23.95 -18.36 21.77
CA PRO A 134 23.12 -17.57 22.68
C PRO A 134 23.71 -17.66 24.09
N VAL A 135 23.86 -16.51 24.75
CA VAL A 135 24.36 -16.44 26.11
C VAL A 135 23.28 -17.01 27.04
N VAL A 136 23.61 -18.10 27.74
CA VAL A 136 22.69 -18.85 28.62
C VAL A 136 22.58 -18.21 29.99
#